data_AF-A0A0C9YVE0-F1
#
_entry.id   AF-A0A0C9YVE0-F1
#
_cell.length_a   1.000
_cell.length_b   1.000
_cell.length_c   1.000
_cell.angle_alpha   90.00
_cell.angle_beta   90.00
_cell.angle_gamma   90.00
#
_symmetry.space_group_name_H-M   'P 1'
#
loop_
_entity.id
_entity.type
_entity.pdbx_description
1 polymer ?
#
loop_
_entity_poly.entity_id
_entity_poly.type
_entity_poly.pdbx_seq_one_letter_code
_entity_poly.pdbx_strand_id
1 'polypeptide(L)'
;MACEVEAQKYLFGPVTVKAPGEDRNLLFKFNPLHDMESLWWIATWTLYYHVDQEGGRPSSEQIMQFHKLFPGRPDSASRRDALSTSLDYEVLPASFQRAGYGVALMHAAIVAAYKESEMTEPPDYTNALEKLNSAFTERLASAFAVSKNMEIFSPHAKRQREDPPSDTQDPEQPSNEKQETDTSNKKPKRDDSREPSNAGHQ
;
A
#
# COMPACT_ATOMS: atom_id res chain seq x y z
N MET A 1 4.45 -10.60 -12.02
CA MET A 1 5.40 -11.52 -12.68
C MET A 1 4.74 -12.88 -12.74
N ALA A 2 4.12 -13.22 -13.87
CA ALA A 2 3.74 -14.59 -14.16
C ALA A 2 4.94 -15.23 -14.86
N CYS A 3 5.82 -15.87 -14.08
CA CYS A 3 6.87 -16.72 -14.63
C CYS A 3 6.22 -18.00 -15.17
N GLU A 4 6.72 -18.50 -16.29
CA GLU A 4 6.34 -19.77 -16.92
C GLU A 4 6.12 -20.88 -15.89
N VAL A 5 4.87 -21.29 -15.75
CA VAL A 5 4.40 -22.33 -14.82
C VAL A 5 4.66 -23.72 -15.38
N GLU A 6 5.04 -23.85 -16.65
CA GLU A 6 5.11 -25.13 -17.37
C GLU A 6 6.27 -26.05 -16.92
N ALA A 7 7.26 -25.54 -16.18
CA ALA A 7 8.42 -26.34 -15.75
C ALA A 7 8.41 -26.75 -14.26
N GLN A 8 7.49 -26.25 -13.45
CA GLN A 8 7.45 -26.59 -12.02
C GLN A 8 6.56 -27.82 -11.78
N LYS A 9 7.19 -28.94 -11.41
CA LYS A 9 6.48 -30.08 -10.79
C LYS A 9 6.01 -29.66 -9.39
N TYR A 10 4.89 -28.96 -9.32
CA TYR A 10 4.29 -28.65 -8.03
C TYR A 10 3.89 -29.94 -7.32
N LEU A 11 4.33 -30.09 -6.07
CA LEU A 11 3.96 -31.19 -5.17
C LEU A 11 2.54 -30.99 -4.61
N PHE A 12 1.57 -30.65 -5.46
CA PHE A 12 0.18 -30.68 -5.03
C PHE A 12 -0.23 -32.13 -4.88
N GLY A 13 -0.41 -32.56 -3.63
CA GLY A 13 -0.96 -33.88 -3.32
C GLY A 13 -2.39 -34.01 -3.86
N PRO A 14 -2.87 -35.22 -4.15
CA PRO A 14 -4.24 -35.44 -4.59
C PRO A 14 -5.21 -34.96 -3.50
N VAL A 15 -6.01 -33.94 -3.81
CA VAL A 15 -7.07 -33.46 -2.93
C VAL A 15 -8.28 -34.38 -3.10
N THR A 16 -8.60 -35.16 -2.08
CA THR A 16 -9.88 -35.89 -2.00
C THR A 16 -11.02 -34.91 -1.83
N VAL A 17 -11.90 -34.84 -2.83
CA VAL A 17 -13.12 -34.02 -2.84
C VAL A 17 -14.19 -34.68 -1.96
N LYS A 18 -14.68 -33.97 -0.94
CA LYS A 18 -15.93 -34.35 -0.26
C LYS A 18 -17.12 -33.84 -1.08
N ALA A 19 -18.14 -34.69 -1.20
CA ALA A 19 -19.38 -34.44 -1.94
C ALA A 19 -20.30 -33.43 -1.19
N PRO A 20 -21.40 -32.95 -1.79
CA PRO A 20 -21.71 -31.54 -1.95
C PRO A 20 -22.57 -31.00 -0.80
N GLY A 21 -22.17 -29.85 -0.26
CA GLY A 21 -22.86 -29.15 0.81
C GLY A 21 -22.02 -28.00 1.34
N GLU A 22 -22.09 -26.87 0.63
CA GLU A 22 -21.98 -25.53 1.20
C GLU A 22 -20.69 -25.15 1.95
N ASP A 23 -19.59 -25.05 1.22
CA ASP A 23 -18.75 -23.87 1.39
C ASP A 23 -18.19 -23.46 0.03
N ARG A 24 -18.97 -22.66 -0.72
CA ARG A 24 -18.60 -22.11 -2.03
C ARG A 24 -17.58 -20.97 -1.93
N ASN A 25 -16.81 -20.89 -0.85
CA ASN A 25 -15.63 -20.05 -0.79
C ASN A 25 -14.44 -20.84 -1.36
N LEU A 26 -14.43 -21.01 -2.68
CA LEU A 26 -13.22 -21.42 -3.37
C LEU A 26 -12.12 -20.41 -2.99
N LEU A 27 -11.11 -20.89 -2.26
CA LEU A 27 -10.01 -20.06 -1.74
C LEU A 27 -9.25 -19.33 -2.85
N PHE A 28 -9.33 -19.84 -4.09
CA PHE A 28 -8.72 -19.24 -5.27
C PHE A 28 -9.76 -19.08 -6.37
N LYS A 29 -10.15 -17.83 -6.64
CA LYS A 29 -10.93 -17.46 -7.82
C LYS A 29 -9.96 -17.02 -8.91
N PHE A 30 -10.05 -17.63 -10.10
CA PHE A 30 -9.28 -17.20 -11.26
C PHE A 30 -9.62 -15.75 -11.61
N ASN A 31 -8.62 -14.89 -11.60
CA ASN A 31 -8.74 -13.48 -11.99
C ASN A 31 -7.41 -13.04 -12.62
N PRO A 32 -7.27 -13.10 -13.96
CA PRO A 32 -6.01 -12.75 -14.62
C PRO A 32 -5.69 -11.25 -14.55
N LEU A 33 -6.69 -10.41 -14.24
CA LEU A 33 -6.47 -8.97 -14.02
C LEU A 33 -5.66 -8.69 -12.75
N HIS A 34 -5.65 -9.63 -11.79
CA HIS A 34 -4.93 -9.48 -10.53
C HIS A 34 -3.41 -9.32 -10.72
N ASP A 35 -2.83 -9.99 -11.71
CA ASP A 35 -1.40 -9.87 -12.01
C ASP A 35 -1.04 -8.48 -12.55
N MET A 36 -1.90 -7.93 -13.41
CA MET A 36 -1.76 -6.59 -13.96
C MET A 36 -1.98 -5.52 -12.88
N GLU A 37 -2.96 -5.74 -12.01
CA GLU A 37 -3.17 -4.92 -10.82
C GLU A 37 -1.94 -4.94 -9.90
N SER A 38 -1.30 -6.09 -9.71
CA SER A 38 -0.08 -6.21 -8.90
C SER A 38 1.08 -5.42 -9.50
N LEU A 39 1.26 -5.44 -10.83
CA LEU A 39 2.25 -4.61 -11.52
C LEU A 39 1.98 -3.11 -11.33
N TRP A 40 0.71 -2.70 -11.41
CA TRP A 40 0.31 -1.34 -11.14
C TRP A 40 0.59 -0.93 -9.68
N TRP A 41 0.27 -1.78 -8.70
CA TRP A 41 0.58 -1.51 -7.29
C TRP A 41 2.08 -1.29 -7.06
N ILE A 42 2.94 -2.11 -7.67
CA ILE A 42 4.40 -1.98 -7.58
C ILE A 42 4.86 -0.65 -8.19
N ALA A 43 4.36 -0.30 -9.37
CA ALA A 43 4.72 0.95 -10.05
C ALA A 43 4.28 2.18 -9.24
N THR A 44 3.03 2.19 -8.77
CA THR A 44 2.48 3.23 -7.90
C THR A 44 3.29 3.36 -6.60
N TRP A 45 3.56 2.24 -5.91
CA TRP A 45 4.36 2.28 -4.70
C TRP A 45 5.75 2.86 -4.96
N THR A 46 6.40 2.45 -6.05
CA THR A 46 7.73 2.94 -6.43
C THR A 46 7.74 4.46 -6.60
N LEU A 47 6.75 5.02 -7.31
CA LEU A 47 6.69 6.46 -7.56
C LEU A 47 6.32 7.28 -6.31
N TYR A 48 5.35 6.83 -5.53
CA TYR A 48 4.86 7.61 -4.39
C TYR A 48 5.72 7.44 -3.12
N TYR A 49 6.46 6.34 -2.98
CA TYR A 49 7.35 6.13 -1.84
C TYR A 49 8.71 6.83 -2.00
N HIS A 50 9.26 6.87 -3.21
CA HIS A 50 10.60 7.38 -3.44
C HIS A 50 10.65 8.86 -3.82
N VAL A 51 11.87 9.39 -3.84
CA VAL A 51 12.20 10.75 -4.29
C VAL A 51 13.27 10.72 -5.36
N ASP A 52 13.43 11.82 -6.09
CA ASP A 52 14.36 11.98 -7.21
C ASP A 52 15.69 12.67 -6.82
N GLN A 53 15.88 12.99 -5.53
CA GLN A 53 17.09 13.63 -5.02
C GLN A 53 17.60 12.92 -3.77
N GLU A 54 18.92 12.75 -3.67
CA GLU A 54 19.54 12.08 -2.53
C GLU A 54 19.34 12.89 -1.23
N GLY A 55 18.72 12.27 -0.22
CA GLY A 55 18.35 12.96 1.02
C GLY A 55 17.15 13.90 0.89
N GLY A 56 16.48 13.90 -0.26
CA GLY A 56 15.19 14.55 -0.44
C GLY A 56 14.09 13.93 0.43
N ARG A 57 12.99 14.67 0.57
CA ARG A 57 11.78 14.21 1.26
C ARG A 57 10.58 14.34 0.33
N PRO A 58 9.64 13.37 0.35
CA PRO A 58 8.37 13.51 -0.33
C PRO A 58 7.63 14.78 0.14
N SER A 59 6.87 15.40 -0.76
CA SER A 59 5.96 16.49 -0.38
C SER A 59 4.86 16.00 0.55
N SER A 60 4.23 16.91 1.30
CA SER A 60 3.06 16.60 2.13
C SER A 60 1.94 15.94 1.32
N GLU A 61 1.72 16.43 0.11
CA GLU A 61 0.72 15.98 -0.85
C GLU A 61 1.05 14.57 -1.34
N GLN A 62 2.31 14.29 -1.66
CA GLN A 62 2.77 12.95 -2.04
C GLN A 62 2.58 11.96 -0.89
N ILE A 63 2.91 12.34 0.36
CA ILE A 63 2.71 11.51 1.55
C ILE A 63 1.22 11.22 1.76
N MET A 64 0.38 12.24 1.63
CA MET A 64 -1.07 12.09 1.77
C MET A 64 -1.63 11.12 0.72
N GLN A 65 -1.22 11.26 -0.54
CA GLN A 65 -1.63 10.33 -1.60
C GLN A 65 -1.10 8.91 -1.36
N PHE A 66 0.16 8.77 -0.92
CA PHE A 66 0.73 7.48 -0.56
C PHE A 66 -0.10 6.76 0.51
N HIS A 67 -0.47 7.44 1.59
CA HIS A 67 -1.29 6.83 2.66
C HIS A 67 -2.72 6.54 2.23
N LYS A 68 -3.28 7.30 1.28
CA LYS A 68 -4.58 7.00 0.69
C LYS A 68 -4.55 5.71 -0.14
N LEU A 69 -3.45 5.47 -0.85
CA LEU A 69 -3.25 4.28 -1.69
C LEU A 69 -2.77 3.07 -0.87
N PHE A 70 -2.02 3.30 0.21
CA PHE A 70 -1.40 2.28 1.05
C PHE A 70 -1.67 2.54 2.54
N PRO A 71 -2.91 2.30 3.02
CA PRO A 71 -3.32 2.61 4.40
C PRO A 71 -2.71 1.70 5.49
N GLY A 72 -1.75 0.83 5.13
CA GLY A 72 -1.02 -0.04 6.06
C GLY A 72 -1.80 -1.26 6.59
N ARG A 73 -3.14 -1.21 6.64
CA ARG A 73 -3.98 -2.39 6.91
C ARG A 73 -4.51 -2.99 5.60
N PRO A 74 -4.12 -4.23 5.25
CA PRO A 74 -4.48 -4.85 3.99
C PRO A 74 -5.81 -5.61 4.10
N ASP A 75 -6.87 -4.99 4.60
CA ASP A 75 -8.18 -5.61 4.43
C ASP A 75 -8.68 -5.44 2.98
N SER A 76 -9.51 -6.37 2.52
CA SER A 76 -9.96 -6.43 1.13
C SER A 76 -10.81 -5.22 0.73
N ALA A 77 -11.51 -4.59 1.68
CA ALA A 77 -12.31 -3.40 1.42
C ALA A 77 -11.39 -2.20 1.16
N SER A 78 -10.38 -2.02 2.00
CA SER A 78 -9.35 -0.99 1.87
C SER A 78 -8.62 -1.07 0.53
N ARG A 79 -8.31 -2.27 0.04
CA ARG A 79 -7.66 -2.44 -1.28
C ARG A 79 -8.59 -2.03 -2.44
N ARG A 80 -9.88 -2.38 -2.38
CA ARG A 80 -10.86 -1.98 -3.40
C ARG A 80 -11.07 -0.47 -3.42
N ASP A 81 -11.16 0.14 -2.25
CA ASP A 81 -11.33 1.59 -2.11
C ASP A 81 -10.10 2.35 -2.61
N ALA A 82 -8.90 1.83 -2.31
CA ALA A 82 -7.65 2.35 -2.83
C ALA A 82 -7.55 2.17 -4.37
N LEU A 83 -7.96 1.02 -4.92
CA LEU A 83 -8.05 0.83 -6.37
C LEU A 83 -9.10 1.73 -7.03
N SER A 84 -10.11 2.19 -6.31
CA SER A 84 -11.13 3.11 -6.83
C SER A 84 -10.72 4.57 -6.70
N THR A 85 -9.62 4.85 -6.01
CA THR A 85 -9.12 6.20 -5.80
C THR A 85 -8.44 6.73 -7.05
N SER A 86 -8.78 7.96 -7.46
CA SER A 86 -8.06 8.67 -8.52
C SER A 86 -6.61 8.92 -8.10
N LEU A 87 -5.68 8.59 -8.99
CA LEU A 87 -4.27 8.96 -8.85
C LEU A 87 -4.08 10.45 -9.17
N ASP A 88 -3.52 11.17 -8.23
CA ASP A 88 -3.03 12.53 -8.44
C ASP A 88 -1.53 12.46 -8.68
N TYR A 89 -1.12 12.37 -9.94
CA TYR A 89 0.29 12.22 -10.31
C TYR A 89 1.04 13.55 -10.33
N GLU A 90 0.34 14.69 -10.22
CA GLU A 90 0.94 16.02 -10.23
C GLU A 90 1.67 16.32 -8.91
N VAL A 91 1.30 15.64 -7.82
CA VAL A 91 1.99 15.73 -6.52
C VAL A 91 3.40 15.13 -6.52
N LEU A 92 3.71 14.32 -7.53
CA LEU A 92 5.00 13.66 -7.67
C LEU A 92 6.09 14.67 -8.08
N PRO A 93 7.37 14.39 -7.78
CA PRO A 93 8.48 15.17 -8.32
C PRO A 93 8.38 15.33 -9.84
N ALA A 94 8.80 16.48 -10.37
CA ALA A 94 8.67 16.78 -11.81
C ALA A 94 9.30 15.70 -12.71
N SER A 95 10.41 15.10 -12.27
CA SER A 95 11.06 13.97 -12.94
C SER A 95 10.16 12.73 -13.03
N PHE A 96 9.29 12.51 -12.04
CA PHE A 96 8.43 11.34 -11.90
C PHE A 96 7.08 11.53 -12.62
N GLN A 97 6.65 12.77 -12.85
CA GLN A 97 5.31 13.09 -13.38
C GLN A 97 4.98 12.35 -14.69
N ARG A 98 5.93 12.22 -15.61
CA ARG A 98 5.69 11.50 -16.87
C ARG A 98 5.45 10.00 -16.66
N ALA A 99 6.19 9.36 -15.76
CA ALA A 99 5.96 7.99 -15.36
C ALA A 99 4.64 7.86 -14.57
N GLY A 100 4.36 8.82 -13.68
CA GLY A 100 3.11 8.92 -12.93
C GLY A 100 1.88 9.01 -13.82
N TYR A 101 1.93 9.80 -14.89
CA TYR A 101 0.88 9.85 -15.90
C TYR A 101 0.68 8.49 -16.58
N GLY A 102 1.77 7.78 -16.92
CA GLY A 102 1.70 6.42 -17.45
C GLY A 102 1.01 5.44 -16.50
N VAL A 103 1.36 5.51 -15.20
CA VAL A 103 0.74 4.70 -14.14
C VAL A 103 -0.74 5.06 -13.92
N ALA A 104 -1.11 6.32 -14.05
CA ALA A 104 -2.51 6.76 -14.02
C ALA A 104 -3.33 6.22 -15.21
N LEU A 105 -2.73 6.12 -16.40
CA LEU A 105 -3.39 5.49 -17.55
C LEU A 105 -3.52 3.97 -17.39
N MET A 106 -2.51 3.31 -16.80
CA MET A 106 -2.57 1.88 -16.45
C MET A 106 -3.70 1.61 -15.44
N HIS A 107 -3.84 2.48 -14.44
CA HIS A 107 -4.94 2.43 -13.45
C HIS A 107 -6.31 2.49 -14.11
N ALA A 108 -6.52 3.50 -14.97
CA ALA A 108 -7.78 3.67 -15.71
C ALA A 108 -8.09 2.42 -16.56
N ALA A 109 -7.07 1.84 -17.21
CA ALA A 109 -7.22 0.62 -17.99
C ALA A 109 -7.61 -0.60 -17.13
N ILE A 110 -7.01 -0.77 -15.94
CA ILE A 110 -7.41 -1.83 -14.99
C ILE A 110 -8.88 -1.67 -14.58
N VAL A 111 -9.27 -0.46 -14.17
CA VAL A 111 -10.65 -0.18 -13.74
C VAL A 111 -11.64 -0.45 -14.87
N ALA A 112 -11.30 -0.07 -16.11
CA ALA A 112 -12.12 -0.38 -17.28
C ALA A 112 -12.21 -1.90 -17.55
N ALA A 113 -11.09 -2.61 -17.44
CA ALA A 113 -11.02 -4.06 -17.64
C ALA A 113 -11.88 -4.83 -16.62
N TYR A 114 -11.83 -4.44 -15.33
CA TYR A 114 -12.71 -5.02 -14.30
C TYR A 114 -14.19 -4.77 -14.63
N LYS A 115 -14.55 -3.52 -14.97
CA LYS A 115 -15.92 -3.18 -15.34
C LYS A 115 -16.44 -3.95 -16.54
N GLU A 116 -15.63 -4.12 -17.59
CA GLU A 116 -15.99 -4.88 -18.79
C GLU A 116 -16.15 -6.38 -18.48
N SER A 117 -15.20 -6.95 -17.74
CA SER A 117 -15.18 -8.40 -17.47
C SER A 117 -16.30 -8.84 -16.53
N GLU A 118 -16.73 -7.98 -15.61
CA GLU A 118 -17.79 -8.28 -14.64
C GLU A 118 -19.22 -8.07 -15.19
N MET A 119 -19.38 -7.72 -16.48
CA MET A 119 -20.71 -7.60 -17.11
C MET A 119 -21.38 -8.95 -17.40
N THR A 120 -20.63 -10.05 -17.37
CA THR A 120 -21.12 -11.39 -17.68
C THR A 120 -20.97 -12.33 -16.48
N GLU A 121 -21.80 -13.38 -16.42
CA GLU A 121 -21.65 -14.45 -15.43
C GLU A 121 -21.52 -15.81 -16.14
N PRO A 122 -20.36 -16.48 -16.05
CA PRO A 122 -19.13 -16.05 -15.37
C PRO A 122 -18.44 -14.85 -16.05
N PRO A 123 -17.54 -14.14 -15.34
CA PRO A 123 -16.76 -13.06 -15.94
C PRO A 123 -15.94 -13.53 -17.14
N ASP A 124 -15.97 -12.75 -18.23
CA ASP A 124 -15.13 -12.98 -19.41
C ASP A 124 -13.99 -11.94 -19.46
N TYR A 125 -12.76 -12.43 -19.30
CA TYR A 125 -11.57 -11.58 -19.25
C TYR A 125 -10.85 -11.47 -20.60
N THR A 126 -11.28 -12.19 -21.64
CA THR A 126 -10.47 -12.41 -22.86
C THR A 126 -10.13 -11.08 -23.56
N ASN A 127 -11.15 -10.31 -23.91
CA ASN A 127 -10.99 -9.01 -24.59
C ASN A 127 -10.36 -7.95 -23.66
N ALA A 128 -10.75 -7.95 -22.38
CA ALA A 128 -10.27 -7.01 -21.39
C ALA A 128 -8.76 -7.17 -21.15
N LEU A 129 -8.28 -8.42 -21.08
CA LEU A 129 -6.88 -8.75 -20.84
C LEU A 129 -5.99 -8.39 -22.03
N GLU A 130 -6.44 -8.62 -23.27
CA GLU A 130 -5.69 -8.24 -24.48
C GLU A 130 -5.47 -6.72 -24.56
N LYS A 131 -6.54 -5.94 -24.34
CA LYS A 131 -6.48 -4.47 -24.27
C LYS A 131 -5.55 -4.01 -23.16
N LEU A 132 -5.65 -4.64 -21.98
CA LEU A 132 -4.85 -4.28 -20.81
C LEU A 132 -3.36 -4.57 -21.02
N ASN A 133 -3.02 -5.72 -21.63
CA ASN A 133 -1.64 -6.06 -21.98
C ASN A 133 -1.02 -5.05 -22.94
N SER A 134 -1.77 -4.64 -23.96
CA SER A 134 -1.32 -3.63 -24.92
C SER A 134 -1.05 -2.29 -24.23
N ALA A 135 -2.00 -1.84 -23.39
CA ALA A 135 -1.85 -0.62 -22.62
C ALA A 135 -0.64 -0.66 -21.68
N PHE A 136 -0.45 -1.75 -20.94
CA PHE A 136 0.68 -1.90 -20.02
C PHE A 136 2.02 -1.91 -20.76
N THR A 137 2.10 -2.65 -21.87
CA THR A 137 3.33 -2.74 -22.67
C THR A 137 3.74 -1.37 -23.21
N GLU A 138 2.79 -0.62 -23.79
CA GLU A 138 3.04 0.72 -24.31
C GLU A 138 3.47 1.70 -23.21
N ARG A 139 2.76 1.68 -22.07
CA ARG A 139 3.01 2.61 -20.96
C ARG A 139 4.33 2.31 -20.26
N LEU A 140 4.66 1.05 -20.02
CA LEU A 140 5.94 0.65 -19.45
C LEU A 140 7.10 0.96 -20.39
N ALA A 141 6.96 0.72 -21.69
CA ALA A 141 7.98 1.08 -22.67
C ALA A 141 8.22 2.61 -22.71
N SER A 142 7.14 3.39 -22.69
CA SER A 142 7.21 4.86 -22.63
C SER A 142 7.87 5.34 -21.33
N ALA A 143 7.47 4.78 -20.18
CA ALA A 143 8.06 5.09 -18.88
C ALA A 143 9.56 4.77 -18.84
N PHE A 144 9.96 3.61 -19.36
CA PHE A 144 11.37 3.20 -19.45
C PHE A 144 12.19 4.14 -20.34
N ALA A 145 11.66 4.54 -21.50
CA ALA A 145 12.35 5.44 -22.40
C ALA A 145 12.66 6.81 -21.76
N VAL A 146 11.76 7.28 -20.89
CA VAL A 146 11.89 8.61 -20.26
C VAL A 146 12.66 8.58 -18.95
N SER A 147 12.76 7.40 -18.31
CA SER A 147 13.44 7.23 -17.02
C SER A 147 14.90 6.78 -17.13
N LYS A 148 15.46 6.68 -18.34
CA LYS A 148 16.81 6.15 -18.59
C LYS A 148 17.92 6.78 -17.73
N ASN A 149 17.77 8.04 -17.33
CA ASN A 149 18.75 8.78 -16.52
C ASN A 149 18.18 9.20 -15.14
N MET A 150 17.08 8.59 -14.71
CA MET A 150 16.47 8.91 -13.43
C MET A 150 17.06 8.02 -12.34
N GLU A 151 17.54 8.65 -11.29
CA GLU A 151 17.92 7.96 -10.05
C GLU A 151 16.75 8.05 -9.07
N ILE A 152 16.56 6.98 -8.30
CA ILE A 152 15.48 6.85 -7.35
C ILE A 152 16.11 6.64 -5.97
N PHE A 153 15.71 7.45 -5.00
CA PHE A 153 16.24 7.40 -3.64
C PHE A 153 15.16 7.04 -2.64
N SER A 154 15.50 6.16 -1.69
CA SER A 154 14.63 5.89 -0.55
C SER A 154 14.75 7.05 0.46
N PRO A 155 13.63 7.65 0.92
CA PRO A 155 13.65 8.75 1.87
C PRO A 155 14.34 8.42 3.20
N HIS A 156 14.48 7.13 3.53
CA HIS A 156 15.04 6.66 4.80
C HIS A 156 16.45 6.07 4.72
N ALA A 157 17.06 6.01 3.53
CA ALA A 157 18.37 5.35 3.35
C ALA A 157 19.50 5.94 4.19
N LYS A 158 19.47 7.25 4.50
CA LYS A 158 20.50 7.91 5.31
C LYS A 158 20.42 7.57 6.82
N ARG A 159 19.22 7.28 7.35
CA ARG A 159 19.08 6.94 8.79
C ARG A 159 19.79 5.65 9.19
N GLN A 160 19.98 4.71 8.27
CA GLN A 160 20.63 3.44 8.60
C GLN A 160 22.16 3.47 8.55
N ARG A 161 22.78 4.56 8.04
CA ARG A 161 24.24 4.69 7.97
C ARG A 161 24.87 5.42 9.16
N GLU A 162 24.09 6.21 9.90
CA GLU A 162 24.61 7.10 10.95
C GLU A 162 24.45 6.57 12.37
N ASP A 163 23.75 5.45 12.57
CA ASP A 163 23.70 4.77 13.87
C ASP A 163 24.82 3.70 13.93
N PRO A 164 25.94 3.93 14.65
CA PRO A 164 26.89 2.86 14.92
C PRO A 164 26.20 1.76 15.74
N PRO A 165 26.59 0.48 15.58
CA PRO A 165 26.09 -0.59 16.43
C PRO A 165 26.43 -0.23 17.88
N SER A 166 25.40 0.00 18.70
CA SER A 166 25.52 0.21 20.13
C SER A 166 25.84 -1.12 20.83
N ASP A 167 26.90 -1.80 20.41
CA ASP A 167 27.49 -2.94 21.09
C ASP A 167 28.60 -2.42 22.01
N THR A 168 28.20 -1.90 23.17
CA THR A 168 29.04 -1.82 24.38
C THR A 168 28.13 -1.47 25.56
N GLN A 169 27.23 -2.40 25.91
CA GLN A 169 26.80 -2.51 27.30
C GLN A 169 27.57 -3.67 27.94
N ASP A 170 28.59 -3.30 28.70
CA ASP A 170 29.21 -4.16 29.70
C ASP A 170 28.19 -4.53 30.77
N PRO A 171 28.04 -5.81 31.15
CA PRO A 171 27.19 -6.21 32.26
C PRO A 171 27.97 -6.14 33.58
N GLU A 172 28.06 -4.96 34.21
CA GLU A 172 28.43 -4.88 35.62
C GLU A 172 27.19 -4.81 36.53
N GLN A 173 26.95 -5.97 37.13
CA GLN A 173 26.32 -6.33 38.42
C GLN A 173 25.37 -5.35 39.15
N PRO A 174 24.28 -5.88 39.74
CA PRO A 174 23.47 -5.19 40.73
C PRO A 174 24.03 -5.38 42.15
N SER A 175 24.24 -4.28 42.88
CA SER A 175 24.38 -4.30 44.34
C SER A 175 23.27 -3.46 44.98
N ASN A 176 22.46 -4.15 45.80
CA ASN A 176 21.42 -3.63 46.68
C ASN A 176 21.88 -2.42 47.51
N GLU A 177 21.02 -1.42 47.71
CA GLU A 177 20.65 -0.98 49.06
C GLU A 177 19.41 -0.08 49.10
N LYS A 178 18.68 -0.23 50.21
CA LYS A 178 17.36 0.30 50.54
C LYS A 178 17.39 1.80 50.84
N GLN A 179 16.29 2.50 50.59
CA GLN A 179 15.70 3.37 51.62
C GLN A 179 14.23 3.71 51.35
N GLU A 180 13.41 3.37 52.36
CA GLU A 180 12.04 3.85 52.61
C GLU A 180 12.03 5.35 52.95
N THR A 181 10.98 6.05 52.50
CA THR A 181 10.17 7.05 53.24
C THR A 181 9.04 7.44 52.27
N ASP A 182 7.82 6.93 52.39
CA ASP A 182 6.73 7.35 53.29
C ASP A 182 6.61 8.88 53.46
N THR A 183 5.61 9.48 52.81
CA THR A 183 4.82 10.61 53.34
C THR A 183 3.54 10.78 52.52
N SER A 184 2.49 10.13 53.00
CA SER A 184 1.14 10.64 53.27
C SER A 184 0.72 12.04 52.76
N ASN A 185 -0.56 12.11 52.33
CA ASN A 185 -1.49 13.25 52.26
C ASN A 185 -1.29 14.25 51.09
N LYS A 186 -2.32 14.67 50.33
CA LYS A 186 -3.64 15.14 50.76
C LYS A 186 -4.55 15.31 49.53
N LYS A 187 -5.80 14.86 49.62
CA LYS A 187 -6.94 15.29 48.77
C LYS A 187 -7.64 16.45 49.47
N PRO A 188 -8.11 17.48 48.74
CA PRO A 188 -9.55 17.79 48.73
C PRO A 188 -10.03 18.22 47.33
N LYS A 189 -11.19 17.81 46.80
CA LYS A 189 -12.62 18.03 47.16
C LYS A 189 -13.21 19.28 46.45
N ARG A 190 -14.15 19.00 45.51
CA ARG A 190 -15.37 19.72 45.08
C ARG A 190 -15.34 21.24 44.79
N ASP A 191 -15.93 21.66 43.66
CA ASP A 191 -17.34 22.11 43.46
C ASP A 191 -17.53 22.40 41.96
N ASP A 192 -18.56 21.93 41.26
CA ASP A 192 -19.98 22.32 41.23
C ASP A 192 -20.24 23.68 40.53
N SER A 193 -20.86 23.64 39.34
CA SER A 193 -21.71 24.68 38.70
C SER A 193 -21.99 24.28 37.23
N ARG A 194 -23.17 23.74 36.92
CA ARG A 194 -24.36 24.42 36.35
C ARG A 194 -24.32 24.68 34.82
N GLU A 195 -25.11 23.88 34.10
CA GLU A 195 -25.93 24.24 32.92
C GLU A 195 -26.86 25.47 33.20
N PRO A 196 -27.58 26.11 32.24
CA PRO A 196 -28.07 25.56 30.95
C PRO A 196 -28.14 26.53 29.73
N SER A 197 -28.59 25.94 28.61
CA SER A 197 -29.46 26.50 27.56
C SER A 197 -29.11 27.81 26.85
N ASN A 198 -29.03 27.75 25.52
CA ASN A 198 -29.90 28.62 24.73
C ASN A 198 -30.31 28.02 23.38
N ALA A 199 -31.60 28.17 23.10
CA ALA A 199 -32.26 27.87 21.85
C ALA A 199 -32.15 29.05 20.87
N GLY A 200 -32.42 28.82 19.58
CA GLY A 200 -33.09 29.83 18.76
C GLY A 200 -32.60 30.00 17.32
N HIS A 201 -33.50 29.64 16.39
CA HIS A 201 -33.80 30.28 15.08
C HIS A 201 -32.75 30.16 13.95
N GLN A 202 -33.08 29.90 12.69
CA GLN A 202 -34.33 30.04 11.90
C GLN A 202 -34.54 28.84 10.97
#